data_AF-A0AA37SLU8-F1
#
_entry.id   AF-A0AA37SLU8-F1
#
_cell.length_a   1.000
_cell.length_b   1.000
_cell.length_c   1.000
_cell.angle_alpha   90.00
_cell.angle_beta   90.00
_cell.angle_gamma   90.00
#
_symmetry.space_group_name_H-M   'P 1'
#
loop_
_entity.id
_entity.type
_entity.pdbx_description
1 polymer ?
#
loop_
_entity_poly.entity_id
_entity_poly.type
_entity_poly.pdbx_seq_one_letter_code
_entity_poly.pdbx_strand_id
1 'polypeptide(L)'
;MEFFHLKTFHGTTLFFCSEDRILKHSNEKQASYIDVVIAQSSENPAFFIVAPVNIGEDVEKIHPEENTLFKDRFFVFETGFQNNNKLSLLSLEEKKFFSADPFGNLAFNRDESREWEFFFLSPNQVTIDEKSTEIFNEINKFISNKNNIEKSIFEISQSNKNIRVEIFNIFIRSLNATRRKIFSKILITAFFNLPDENYFNILEIINYIPHAEWVHRTLLELAQWNMRRNGCSIRKAAGEYDFLGYGHIRDRGNGIYWGSIILGIAREAIESRQDIALLATARDEGIYFLEWIAHHRVIGIKDFFIYTNDNTDGSDALLQVLAKNGEITWINNTGNHIPGINMQYKAYNHALTTLPEILDFRWCAVVDIDEAILPSQGSKNSILPIISARDEQGVDCFFLNWRVYYPNNHLTWSNGLSADRFIEGDKHPLVKSIFKTNLFNYSYAHHPECSYSGRIYATVDGNIYSQNQTTNEDLNFTQTPTEWAHVCHYHLRSFEEYIWKFSRGENDGKGVIKNKHFRYNNPAIFDLFAQTFKVEGVSTASRLSEDIYAEVRRLLKIPGVSDAIQEIISKYHKASAVFVEESLQIMLLDDRIDSHTKQTWENLCSLWRQERLQK
;
A
#
# COMPACT_ATOMS: atom_id res chain seq x y z
N MET A 1 36.43 21.72 6.75
CA MET A 1 35.96 21.09 5.50
C MET A 1 36.16 22.09 4.37
N GLU A 2 36.47 21.64 3.17
CA GLU A 2 36.52 22.50 1.98
C GLU A 2 35.19 22.38 1.23
N PHE A 3 34.64 23.51 0.78
CA PHE A 3 33.33 23.57 0.11
C PHE A 3 33.50 24.05 -1.33
N PHE A 4 32.82 23.39 -2.26
CA PHE A 4 32.90 23.70 -3.68
C PHE A 4 31.50 23.78 -4.29
N HIS A 5 31.35 24.50 -5.40
CA HIS A 5 30.18 24.30 -6.27
C HIS A 5 30.37 23.05 -7.13
N LEU A 6 29.25 22.39 -7.44
CA LEU A 6 29.23 21.20 -8.30
C LEU A 6 28.68 21.57 -9.69
N LYS A 7 29.49 21.34 -10.72
CA LYS A 7 29.06 21.48 -12.12
C LYS A 7 28.74 20.11 -12.72
N THR A 8 27.65 20.05 -13.46
CA THR A 8 27.29 18.88 -14.27
C THR A 8 28.22 18.75 -15.49
N PHE A 9 28.24 17.58 -16.12
CA PHE A 9 28.90 17.38 -17.42
C PHE A 9 28.39 18.35 -18.50
N HIS A 10 27.10 18.70 -18.46
CA HIS A 10 26.48 19.63 -19.40
C HIS A 10 26.82 21.10 -19.14
N GLY A 11 27.72 21.39 -18.19
CA GLY A 11 28.17 22.75 -17.87
C GLY A 11 27.21 23.56 -16.98
N THR A 12 26.05 22.99 -16.65
CA THR A 12 25.07 23.60 -15.74
C THR A 12 25.50 23.47 -14.27
N THR A 13 24.96 24.33 -13.41
CA THR A 13 25.22 24.36 -11.95
C THR A 13 24.06 23.73 -11.19
N LEU A 14 24.34 23.02 -10.09
CA LEU A 14 23.30 22.53 -9.19
C LEU A 14 22.76 23.62 -8.27
N PHE A 15 21.46 23.56 -8.04
CA PHE A 15 20.72 24.42 -7.13
C PHE A 15 19.74 23.57 -6.30
N PHE A 16 19.36 24.09 -5.14
CA PHE A 16 18.23 23.60 -4.37
C PHE A 16 17.04 24.52 -4.64
N CYS A 17 15.96 23.99 -5.21
CA CYS A 17 14.74 24.76 -5.43
C CYS A 17 13.96 24.86 -4.10
N SER A 18 13.76 26.05 -3.56
CA SER A 18 13.05 26.25 -2.28
C SER A 18 11.55 25.98 -2.38
N GLU A 19 10.93 26.24 -3.54
CA GLU A 19 9.52 25.97 -3.80
C GLU A 19 9.25 24.46 -3.91
N ASP A 20 10.02 23.77 -4.76
CA ASP A 20 9.86 22.33 -4.98
C ASP A 20 10.54 21.49 -3.89
N ARG A 21 11.47 22.08 -3.15
CA ARG A 21 12.36 21.46 -2.15
C ARG A 21 13.10 20.23 -2.69
N ILE A 22 13.69 20.35 -3.88
CA ILE A 22 14.50 19.31 -4.54
C ILE A 22 15.76 19.90 -5.16
N LEU A 23 16.77 19.06 -5.41
CA LEU A 23 17.89 19.44 -6.26
C LEU A 23 17.44 19.59 -7.71
N LYS A 24 17.94 20.61 -8.38
CA LYS A 24 17.81 20.86 -9.82
C LYS A 24 19.15 21.32 -10.37
N HIS A 25 19.29 21.34 -11.69
CA HIS A 25 20.45 21.96 -12.32
C HIS A 25 20.02 22.87 -13.47
N SER A 26 20.74 23.97 -13.65
CA SER A 26 20.41 24.99 -14.65
C SER A 26 21.64 25.81 -15.05
N ASN A 27 21.58 26.43 -16.23
CA ASN A 27 22.55 27.45 -16.64
C ASN A 27 22.29 28.80 -15.97
N GLU A 28 21.03 29.10 -15.65
CA GLU A 28 20.60 30.35 -15.04
C GLU A 28 19.97 30.10 -13.67
N LYS A 29 20.31 30.96 -12.70
CA LYS A 29 19.75 30.92 -11.34
C LYS A 29 18.38 31.59 -11.34
N GLN A 30 17.35 30.83 -10.93
CA GLN A 30 15.99 31.34 -10.74
C GLN A 30 15.81 31.95 -9.36
N ALA A 31 14.75 32.73 -9.16
CA ALA A 31 14.47 33.36 -7.86
C ALA A 31 14.26 32.34 -6.73
N SER A 32 13.67 31.19 -7.03
CA SER A 32 13.45 30.09 -6.09
C SER A 32 14.68 29.19 -5.90
N TYR A 33 15.81 29.45 -6.57
CA TYR A 33 16.99 28.57 -6.52
C TYR A 33 18.03 29.09 -5.51
N ILE A 34 18.39 28.21 -4.58
CA ILE A 34 19.45 28.41 -3.59
C ILE A 34 20.73 27.72 -4.08
N ASP A 35 21.88 28.38 -3.94
CA ASP A 35 23.16 27.78 -4.34
C ASP A 35 23.46 26.56 -3.48
N VAL A 36 24.00 25.53 -4.12
CA VAL A 36 24.39 24.28 -3.47
C VAL A 36 25.91 24.17 -3.44
N VAL A 37 26.41 23.67 -2.32
CA VAL A 37 27.80 23.30 -2.13
C VAL A 37 27.93 21.81 -1.90
N ILE A 38 29.09 21.29 -2.28
CA ILE A 38 29.55 19.94 -1.99
C ILE A 38 30.78 20.02 -1.10
N ALA A 39 30.84 19.16 -0.08
CA ALA A 39 31.98 19.00 0.80
C ALA A 39 32.35 17.51 0.90
N GLN A 40 33.64 17.19 0.82
CA GLN A 40 34.12 15.85 1.12
C GLN A 40 34.16 15.64 2.63
N SER A 41 33.64 14.51 3.10
CA SER A 41 33.66 14.15 4.52
C SER A 41 35.11 14.06 5.00
N SER A 42 35.47 14.87 6.00
CA SER A 42 36.84 14.90 6.54
C SER A 42 37.16 13.67 7.39
N GLU A 43 36.13 13.05 7.95
CA GLU A 43 36.23 11.87 8.80
C GLU A 43 36.15 10.57 7.98
N ASN A 44 35.47 10.60 6.82
CA ASN A 44 35.39 9.48 5.89
C ASN A 44 35.41 9.96 4.43
N PRO A 45 36.59 10.07 3.81
CA PRO A 45 36.75 10.59 2.45
C PRO A 45 35.99 9.82 1.35
N ALA A 46 35.44 8.65 1.65
CA ALA A 46 34.57 7.91 0.73
C ALA A 46 33.17 8.54 0.56
N PHE A 47 32.87 9.66 1.25
CA PHE A 47 31.57 10.31 1.22
C PHE A 47 31.64 11.78 0.87
N PHE A 48 30.61 12.25 0.18
CA PHE A 48 30.34 13.66 -0.10
C PHE A 48 28.99 14.08 0.49
N ILE A 49 28.94 15.31 0.99
CA ILE A 49 27.73 15.95 1.50
C ILE A 49 27.39 17.10 0.56
N VAL A 50 26.16 17.14 0.07
CA VAL A 50 25.63 18.17 -0.83
C VAL A 50 24.48 18.87 -0.11
N ALA A 51 24.56 20.21 0.02
CA ALA A 51 23.54 21.00 0.70
C ALA A 51 23.50 22.47 0.23
N PRO A 52 22.42 23.22 0.50
CA PRO A 52 22.36 24.66 0.30
C PRO A 52 23.45 25.43 1.07
N VAL A 53 23.91 26.56 0.51
CA VAL A 53 24.93 27.42 1.16
C VAL A 53 24.47 28.06 2.46
N ASN A 54 23.19 28.40 2.57
CA ASN A 54 22.59 29.00 3.76
C ASN A 54 21.63 28.00 4.37
N ILE A 55 22.04 27.41 5.49
CA ILE A 55 21.24 26.41 6.19
C ILE A 55 20.45 27.06 7.35
N GLY A 56 20.86 28.26 7.81
CA GLY A 56 20.52 28.79 9.14
C GLY A 56 19.28 29.68 9.33
N GLU A 57 18.56 30.14 8.29
CA GLU A 57 17.40 31.06 8.48
C GLU A 57 16.03 30.42 8.23
N ASP A 58 15.93 29.44 7.32
CA ASP A 58 14.69 28.67 7.06
C ASP A 58 14.51 27.49 8.03
N VAL A 59 15.54 27.21 8.82
CA VAL A 59 15.59 26.14 9.83
C VAL A 59 14.67 26.44 11.03
N GLU A 60 14.39 27.71 11.34
CA GLU A 60 13.70 28.12 12.57
C GLU A 60 12.16 28.23 12.45
N LYS A 61 11.59 28.06 11.25
CA LYS A 61 10.13 28.21 11.01
C LYS A 61 9.36 26.92 10.81
N ILE A 62 10.00 25.76 10.99
CA ILE A 62 9.31 24.49 10.78
C ILE A 62 8.49 24.18 12.04
N HIS A 63 7.21 24.53 12.00
CA HIS A 63 6.25 24.17 13.03
C HIS A 63 5.87 22.68 12.87
N PRO A 64 6.11 21.82 13.88
CA PRO A 64 5.73 20.41 13.86
C PRO A 64 4.22 20.18 13.61
N GLU A 65 3.40 21.21 13.83
CA GLU A 65 1.93 21.15 13.78
C GLU A 65 1.34 21.43 12.39
N GLU A 66 2.10 21.97 11.44
CA GLU A 66 1.53 22.52 10.19
C GLU A 66 1.41 21.51 9.03
N ASN A 67 1.70 20.22 9.25
CA ASN A 67 1.66 19.22 8.18
C ASN A 67 2.52 19.63 6.96
N THR A 68 3.60 20.40 7.19
CA THR A 68 4.47 20.93 6.14
C THR A 68 5.44 19.84 5.65
N LEU A 69 5.73 19.86 4.35
CA LEU A 69 6.60 18.90 3.67
C LEU A 69 8.09 19.05 4.08
N PHE A 70 8.59 18.31 5.06
CA PHE A 70 10.02 18.10 5.34
C PHE A 70 10.73 17.37 4.18
N LYS A 71 11.08 18.05 3.09
CA LYS A 71 11.91 17.42 2.04
C LYS A 71 13.40 17.49 2.40
N ASP A 72 14.16 16.50 1.93
CA ASP A 72 15.61 16.41 2.13
C ASP A 72 16.34 17.67 1.65
N ARG A 73 16.97 18.39 2.58
CA ARG A 73 17.84 19.54 2.28
C ARG A 73 19.29 19.13 2.10
N PHE A 74 19.66 17.98 2.63
CA PHE A 74 21.02 17.44 2.60
C PHE A 74 21.01 16.11 1.88
N PHE A 75 22.01 15.90 1.05
CA PHE A 75 22.19 14.67 0.28
C PHE A 75 23.58 14.14 0.57
N VAL A 76 23.65 12.86 0.92
CA VAL A 76 24.91 12.17 1.18
C VAL A 76 25.13 11.17 0.07
N PHE A 77 26.32 11.20 -0.50
CA PHE A 77 26.73 10.34 -1.58
C PHE A 77 28.00 9.58 -1.22
N GLU A 78 28.11 8.36 -1.72
CA GLU A 78 29.39 7.64 -1.76
C GLU A 78 30.18 8.04 -3.00
N THR A 79 31.50 8.08 -2.86
CA THR A 79 32.42 8.32 -3.96
C THR A 79 32.41 7.11 -4.89
N GLY A 80 31.95 7.29 -6.13
CA GLY A 80 32.09 6.28 -7.18
C GLY A 80 33.49 6.30 -7.79
N PHE A 81 33.84 7.45 -8.36
CA PHE A 81 35.17 7.73 -8.92
C PHE A 81 35.56 9.16 -8.59
N GLN A 82 36.85 9.40 -8.34
CA GLN A 82 37.39 10.74 -8.14
C GLN A 82 38.79 10.83 -8.75
N ASN A 83 39.00 11.83 -9.61
CA ASN A 83 40.31 12.19 -10.14
C ASN A 83 40.39 13.71 -10.33
N ASN A 84 41.27 14.37 -9.56
CA ASN A 84 41.35 15.83 -9.47
C ASN A 84 39.97 16.44 -9.15
N ASN A 85 39.44 17.28 -10.04
CA ASN A 85 38.13 17.91 -9.89
C ASN A 85 36.98 17.08 -10.47
N LYS A 86 37.25 15.97 -11.18
CA LYS A 86 36.23 15.12 -11.82
C LYS A 86 35.77 14.04 -10.84
N LEU A 87 34.46 13.89 -10.67
CA LEU A 87 33.88 12.95 -9.71
C LEU A 87 32.59 12.30 -10.21
N SER A 88 32.32 11.08 -9.77
CA SER A 88 31.00 10.45 -9.85
C SER A 88 30.50 10.08 -8.46
N LEU A 89 29.20 10.24 -8.26
CA LEU A 89 28.53 10.07 -6.97
C LEU A 89 27.57 8.90 -7.03
N LEU A 90 27.52 8.12 -5.95
CA LEU A 90 26.64 6.98 -5.77
C LEU A 90 25.63 7.26 -4.66
N SER A 91 24.36 6.94 -4.89
CA SER A 91 23.33 7.00 -3.84
C SER A 91 23.67 6.02 -2.70
N LEU A 92 23.33 6.40 -1.46
CA LEU A 92 23.60 5.55 -0.29
C LEU A 92 22.86 4.21 -0.34
N GLU A 93 21.59 4.24 -0.76
CA GLU A 93 20.65 3.13 -0.68
C GLU A 93 20.89 2.08 -1.75
N GLU A 94 20.83 2.51 -3.01
CA GLU A 94 20.78 1.61 -4.17
C GLU A 94 22.14 1.47 -4.86
N LYS A 95 23.15 2.24 -4.42
CA LYS A 95 24.46 2.32 -5.09
C LYS A 95 24.32 2.65 -6.57
N LYS A 96 23.36 3.51 -6.91
CA LYS A 96 23.13 3.97 -8.28
C LYS A 96 23.84 5.29 -8.49
N PHE A 97 24.36 5.49 -9.70
CA PHE A 97 25.02 6.73 -10.07
C PHE A 97 24.03 7.90 -10.09
N PHE A 98 24.43 9.00 -9.45
CA PHE A 98 23.80 10.29 -9.60
C PHE A 98 24.13 10.83 -10.98
N SER A 99 23.12 11.27 -11.72
CA SER A 99 23.26 11.77 -13.08
C SER A 99 22.41 13.02 -13.27
N ALA A 100 22.84 13.87 -14.19
CA ALA A 100 22.11 15.03 -14.66
C ALA A 100 21.85 14.85 -16.15
N ASP A 101 20.58 14.95 -16.57
CA ASP A 101 20.23 14.87 -17.98
C ASP A 101 20.43 16.25 -18.66
N PRO A 102 20.35 16.33 -19.99
CA PRO A 102 20.46 17.62 -20.69
C PRO A 102 19.25 18.55 -20.49
N PHE A 103 18.16 18.09 -19.90
CA PHE A 103 16.87 18.77 -19.82
C PHE A 103 16.60 19.41 -18.45
N GLY A 104 17.54 19.31 -17.50
CA GLY A 104 17.41 19.91 -16.17
C GLY A 104 17.00 18.93 -15.08
N ASN A 105 16.89 17.64 -15.38
CA ASN A 105 16.49 16.61 -14.42
C ASN A 105 17.69 15.88 -13.83
N LEU A 106 17.54 15.46 -12.58
CA LEU A 106 18.51 14.62 -11.87
C LEU A 106 17.93 13.23 -11.65
N ALA A 107 18.77 12.19 -11.76
CA ALA A 107 18.36 10.80 -11.58
C ALA A 107 19.38 9.96 -10.80
N PHE A 108 18.91 8.87 -10.19
CA PHE A 108 19.69 7.91 -9.38
C PHE A 108 19.39 6.48 -9.81
N ASN A 109 19.49 6.16 -11.09
CA ASN A 109 18.91 4.91 -11.63
C ASN A 109 19.87 4.05 -12.44
N ARG A 110 21.18 4.33 -12.42
CA ARG A 110 22.17 3.65 -13.27
C ARG A 110 23.17 2.85 -12.46
N ASP A 111 23.39 1.60 -12.88
CA ASP A 111 24.39 0.68 -12.28
C ASP A 111 25.82 0.98 -12.73
N GLU A 112 25.98 1.57 -13.91
CA GLU A 112 27.27 1.88 -14.51
C GLU A 112 27.33 3.35 -14.90
N SER A 113 28.43 4.02 -14.52
CA SER A 113 28.69 5.41 -14.88
C SER A 113 29.15 5.53 -16.33
N ARG A 114 28.59 6.50 -17.05
CA ARG A 114 29.06 6.98 -18.35
C ARG A 114 29.76 8.33 -18.20
N GLU A 115 30.52 8.71 -19.23
CA GLU A 115 31.27 9.97 -19.18
C GLU A 115 30.41 11.21 -18.96
N TRP A 116 29.19 11.21 -19.48
CA TRP A 116 28.27 12.34 -19.32
C TRP A 116 27.63 12.43 -17.93
N GLU A 117 27.88 11.45 -17.05
CA GLU A 117 27.35 11.40 -15.68
C GLU A 117 28.36 11.95 -14.65
N PHE A 118 29.56 12.33 -15.08
CA PHE A 118 30.54 12.94 -14.19
C PHE A 118 30.18 14.37 -13.84
N PHE A 119 30.46 14.73 -12.59
CA PHE A 119 30.42 16.09 -12.10
C PHE A 119 31.84 16.64 -11.92
N PHE A 120 31.92 17.96 -11.82
CA PHE A 120 33.18 18.68 -11.67
C PHE A 120 33.10 19.63 -10.48
N LEU A 121 34.06 19.51 -9.55
CA LEU A 121 34.26 20.51 -8.50
C LEU A 121 34.74 21.81 -9.14
N SER A 122 34.07 22.91 -8.77
CA SER A 122 34.56 24.25 -9.08
C SER A 122 35.94 24.46 -8.45
N PRO A 123 36.89 25.11 -9.15
CA PRO A 123 38.23 25.37 -8.59
C PRO A 123 38.20 26.40 -7.44
N ASN A 124 37.18 27.25 -7.36
CA ASN A 124 37.04 28.24 -6.30
C ASN A 124 36.27 27.63 -5.12
N GLN A 125 36.86 27.68 -3.94
CA GLN A 125 36.19 27.34 -2.69
C GLN A 125 35.07 28.34 -2.38
N VAL A 126 34.01 27.84 -1.77
CA VAL A 126 32.87 28.63 -1.31
C VAL A 126 33.00 28.84 0.19
N THR A 127 32.86 30.08 0.64
CA THR A 127 32.76 30.38 2.07
C THR A 127 31.31 30.23 2.50
N ILE A 128 31.07 29.45 3.55
CA ILE A 128 29.76 29.32 4.20
C ILE A 128 29.83 29.88 5.62
N ASP A 129 28.68 30.21 6.21
CA ASP A 129 28.61 30.75 7.56
C ASP A 129 28.91 29.67 8.63
N GLU A 130 29.16 30.12 9.86
CA GLU A 130 29.54 29.26 11.00
C GLU A 130 28.43 28.25 11.34
N LYS A 131 27.15 28.67 11.35
CA LYS A 131 26.02 27.77 11.64
C LYS A 131 25.90 26.67 10.60
N SER A 132 26.02 27.04 9.32
CA SER A 132 26.03 26.06 8.21
C SER A 132 27.21 25.09 8.36
N THR A 133 28.39 25.59 8.73
CA THR A 133 29.58 24.76 8.98
C THR A 133 29.38 23.75 10.11
N GLU A 134 28.75 24.16 11.21
CA GLU A 134 28.40 23.28 12.33
C GLU A 134 27.48 22.14 11.89
N ILE A 135 26.45 22.45 11.09
CA ILE A 135 25.53 21.44 10.54
C ILE A 135 26.26 20.42 9.65
N PHE A 136 27.16 20.88 8.78
CA PHE A 136 28.01 19.97 7.99
C PHE A 136 28.88 19.08 8.88
N ASN A 137 29.44 19.62 9.96
CA ASN A 137 30.24 18.85 10.91
C ASN A 137 29.40 17.78 11.65
N GLU A 138 28.15 18.08 12.01
CA GLU A 138 27.22 17.10 12.60
C GLU A 138 26.94 15.95 11.64
N ILE A 139 26.61 16.25 10.38
CA ILE A 139 26.35 15.23 9.34
C ILE A 139 27.61 14.38 9.10
N ASN A 140 28.78 15.03 9.01
CA ASN A 140 30.06 14.37 8.82
C ASN A 140 30.42 13.42 9.97
N LYS A 141 30.19 13.84 11.22
CA LYS A 141 30.39 12.99 12.41
C LYS A 141 29.49 11.76 12.37
N PHE A 142 28.23 11.94 12.00
CA PHE A 142 27.26 10.85 11.85
C PHE A 142 27.70 9.84 10.77
N ILE A 143 28.08 10.31 9.58
CA ILE A 143 28.47 9.43 8.45
C ILE A 143 29.58 8.46 8.84
N SER A 144 30.55 8.93 9.62
CA SER A 144 31.68 8.10 10.09
C SER A 144 31.26 7.00 11.03
N ASN A 145 30.16 7.20 11.74
CA ASN A 145 29.61 6.27 12.74
C ASN A 145 28.40 5.48 12.23
N LYS A 146 27.92 5.72 11.00
CA LYS A 146 26.69 5.13 10.42
C LYS A 146 26.59 3.59 10.49
N ASN A 147 27.74 2.93 10.66
CA ASN A 147 27.82 1.48 10.75
C ASN A 147 27.46 0.93 12.14
N ASN A 148 27.53 1.75 13.19
CA ASN A 148 27.10 1.41 14.55
C ASN A 148 25.72 2.03 14.80
N ILE A 149 24.69 1.18 14.87
CA ILE A 149 23.29 1.60 14.98
C ILE A 149 23.02 2.33 16.31
N GLU A 150 23.45 1.78 17.45
CA GLU A 150 23.20 2.40 18.77
C GLU A 150 23.90 3.75 18.89
N LYS A 151 25.16 3.83 18.44
CA LYS A 151 25.91 5.09 18.41
C LYS A 151 25.25 6.12 17.48
N SER A 152 24.75 5.67 16.32
CA SER A 152 24.04 6.53 15.37
C SER A 152 22.74 7.08 16.00
N ILE A 153 21.94 6.22 16.65
CA ILE A 153 20.72 6.64 17.36
C ILE A 153 21.05 7.69 18.43
N PHE A 154 22.09 7.45 19.24
CA PHE A 154 22.55 8.40 20.24
C PHE A 154 22.97 9.73 19.59
N GLU A 155 23.81 9.72 18.56
CA GLU A 155 24.28 10.93 17.88
C GLU A 155 23.13 11.73 17.24
N ILE A 156 22.14 11.06 16.64
CA ILE A 156 20.96 11.71 16.08
C ILE A 156 20.10 12.33 17.20
N SER A 157 19.93 11.64 18.33
CA SER A 157 19.16 12.19 19.46
C SER A 157 19.79 13.47 20.04
N GLN A 158 21.12 13.59 19.95
CA GLN A 158 21.88 14.76 20.42
C GLN A 158 22.11 15.81 19.33
N SER A 159 21.69 15.56 18.09
CA SER A 159 21.89 16.49 16.97
C SER A 159 21.04 17.76 17.13
N ASN A 160 21.38 18.78 16.35
CA ASN A 160 20.56 19.97 16.23
C ASN A 160 19.12 19.57 15.85
N LYS A 161 18.17 20.06 16.64
CA LYS A 161 16.73 19.77 16.55
C LYS A 161 16.16 20.05 15.15
N ASN A 162 16.70 21.05 14.47
CA ASN A 162 16.17 21.54 13.21
C ASN A 162 16.60 20.73 11.98
N ILE A 163 17.55 19.80 12.15
CA ILE A 163 18.03 18.90 11.08
C ILE A 163 17.92 17.43 11.48
N ARG A 164 17.37 17.14 12.67
CA ARG A 164 17.36 15.81 13.27
C ARG A 164 16.61 14.79 12.40
N VAL A 165 15.46 15.18 11.86
CA VAL A 165 14.65 14.33 11.00
C VAL A 165 15.40 14.01 9.70
N GLU A 166 16.15 14.96 9.15
CA GLU A 166 16.97 14.75 7.96
C GLU A 166 18.18 13.85 8.22
N ILE A 167 18.89 14.01 9.36
CA ILE A 167 19.96 13.07 9.73
C ILE A 167 19.38 11.67 9.96
N PHE A 168 18.22 11.57 10.63
CA PHE A 168 17.52 10.31 10.79
C PHE A 168 17.15 9.69 9.44
N ASN A 169 16.73 10.49 8.45
CA ASN A 169 16.49 9.99 7.11
C ASN A 169 17.76 9.42 6.47
N ILE A 170 18.87 10.17 6.50
CA ILE A 170 20.16 9.69 5.97
C ILE A 170 20.55 8.36 6.66
N PHE A 171 20.31 8.25 7.96
CA PHE A 171 20.51 7.00 8.70
C PHE A 171 19.66 5.86 8.14
N ILE A 172 18.35 6.01 8.06
CA ILE A 172 17.46 4.97 7.51
C ILE A 172 17.89 4.53 6.11
N ARG A 173 18.17 5.50 5.24
CA ARG A 173 18.60 5.29 3.84
C ARG A 173 19.95 4.57 3.74
N SER A 174 20.78 4.66 4.78
CA SER A 174 22.07 3.95 4.85
C SER A 174 21.96 2.48 5.28
N LEU A 175 20.79 2.04 5.76
CA LEU A 175 20.59 0.69 6.29
C LEU A 175 20.27 -0.30 5.17
N ASN A 176 21.16 -1.27 4.97
CA ASN A 176 20.83 -2.48 4.20
C ASN A 176 19.86 -3.40 4.99
N ALA A 177 19.34 -4.45 4.34
CA ALA A 177 18.37 -5.37 4.94
C ALA A 177 18.82 -5.95 6.29
N THR A 178 20.08 -6.39 6.40
CA THR A 178 20.64 -6.93 7.65
C THR A 178 20.63 -5.89 8.77
N ARG A 179 21.05 -4.66 8.47
CA ARG A 179 21.09 -3.57 9.46
C ARG A 179 19.71 -3.05 9.84
N ARG A 180 18.76 -2.99 8.89
CA ARG A 180 17.37 -2.66 9.20
C ARG A 180 16.77 -3.67 10.18
N LYS A 181 17.04 -4.97 10.01
CA LYS A 181 16.60 -5.99 10.96
C LYS A 181 17.21 -5.80 12.36
N ILE A 182 18.46 -5.35 12.46
CA ILE A 182 19.08 -5.02 13.76
C ILE A 182 18.42 -3.79 14.38
N PHE A 183 18.25 -2.72 13.60
CA PHE A 183 17.61 -1.49 14.06
C PHE A 183 16.16 -1.73 14.50
N SER A 184 15.42 -2.54 13.75
CA SER A 184 14.07 -3.01 14.06
C SER A 184 13.99 -3.67 15.45
N LYS A 185 14.94 -4.55 15.78
CA LYS A 185 15.03 -5.16 17.12
C LYS A 185 15.28 -4.12 18.22
N ILE A 186 16.16 -3.14 17.97
CA ILE A 186 16.44 -2.06 18.92
C ILE A 186 15.17 -1.21 19.14
N LEU A 187 14.49 -0.81 18.06
CA LEU A 187 13.22 -0.06 18.12
C LEU A 187 12.18 -0.77 18.98
N ILE A 188 11.91 -2.05 18.72
CA ILE A 188 10.89 -2.80 19.47
C ILE A 188 11.31 -2.98 20.94
N THR A 189 12.57 -3.31 21.19
CA THR A 189 13.08 -3.57 22.56
C THR A 189 13.06 -2.31 23.42
N ALA A 190 13.40 -1.16 22.83
CA ALA A 190 13.37 0.13 23.50
C ALA A 190 11.98 0.44 24.06
N PHE A 191 10.91 0.17 23.31
CA PHE A 191 9.54 0.39 23.78
C PHE A 191 9.03 -0.67 24.76
N PHE A 192 9.73 -1.78 24.89
CA PHE A 192 9.39 -2.83 25.83
C PHE A 192 9.99 -2.57 27.23
N ASN A 193 11.27 -2.25 27.33
CA ASN A 193 12.00 -2.15 28.60
C ASN A 193 11.93 -0.75 29.25
N LEU A 194 10.76 -0.10 29.21
CA LEU A 194 10.63 1.30 29.61
C LEU A 194 11.02 1.56 31.08
N PRO A 195 11.85 2.58 31.37
CA PRO A 195 12.71 3.37 30.47
C PRO A 195 14.20 2.96 30.52
N ASP A 196 14.82 2.73 29.35
CA ASP A 196 16.27 2.57 29.15
C ASP A 196 16.87 3.67 28.24
N GLU A 197 18.20 3.69 28.04
CA GLU A 197 18.87 4.72 27.21
C GLU A 197 18.39 4.71 25.75
N ASN A 198 18.20 3.52 25.16
CA ASN A 198 17.73 3.40 23.78
C ASN A 198 16.31 3.95 23.63
N TYR A 199 15.44 3.72 24.62
CA TYR A 199 14.11 4.32 24.65
C TYR A 199 14.17 5.84 24.62
N PHE A 200 14.95 6.47 25.49
CA PHE A 200 15.05 7.93 25.53
C PHE A 200 15.59 8.50 24.22
N ASN A 201 16.64 7.88 23.66
CA ASN A 201 17.22 8.35 22.40
C ASN A 201 16.25 8.21 21.22
N ILE A 202 15.54 7.08 21.11
CA ILE A 202 14.55 6.87 20.04
C ILE A 202 13.36 7.83 20.20
N LEU A 203 12.89 8.04 21.43
CA LEU A 203 11.79 8.95 21.71
C LEU A 203 12.17 10.40 21.34
N GLU A 204 13.40 10.82 21.63
CA GLU A 204 13.93 12.14 21.27
C GLU A 204 14.07 12.33 19.74
N ILE A 205 14.16 11.26 18.96
CA ILE A 205 14.08 11.31 17.50
C ILE A 205 12.61 11.40 17.05
N ILE A 206 11.76 10.51 17.56
CA ILE A 206 10.35 10.39 17.14
C ILE A 206 9.55 11.65 17.46
N ASN A 207 9.81 12.31 18.60
CA ASN A 207 9.09 13.52 19.02
C ASN A 207 9.24 14.72 18.07
N TYR A 208 10.17 14.66 17.10
CA TYR A 208 10.37 15.71 16.10
C TYR A 208 9.68 15.39 14.77
N ILE A 209 9.00 14.24 14.69
CA ILE A 209 8.17 13.86 13.56
C ILE A 209 6.76 14.43 13.79
N PRO A 210 6.15 15.15 12.82
CA PRO A 210 4.77 15.59 12.92
C PRO A 210 3.81 14.43 13.18
N HIS A 211 2.87 14.62 14.10
CA HIS A 211 1.92 13.58 14.55
C HIS A 211 2.63 12.37 15.19
N ALA A 212 3.72 12.56 15.93
CA ALA A 212 4.49 11.48 16.56
C ALA A 212 3.65 10.54 17.46
N GLU A 213 2.49 10.98 17.95
CA GLU A 213 1.65 10.25 18.90
C GLU A 213 1.19 8.89 18.35
N TRP A 214 0.85 8.81 17.06
CA TRP A 214 0.43 7.54 16.48
C TRP A 214 1.60 6.58 16.33
N VAL A 215 2.81 7.08 16.02
CA VAL A 215 4.03 6.27 15.96
C VAL A 215 4.37 5.70 17.32
N HIS A 216 4.35 6.53 18.36
CA HIS A 216 4.62 6.11 19.74
C HIS A 216 3.64 5.03 20.20
N ARG A 217 2.33 5.28 20.02
CA ARG A 217 1.27 4.32 20.38
C ARG A 217 1.45 2.99 19.65
N THR A 218 1.72 3.02 18.36
CA THR A 218 1.88 1.81 17.55
C THR A 218 3.14 1.03 17.93
N LEU A 219 4.28 1.68 18.18
CA LEU A 219 5.49 1.00 18.63
C LEU A 219 5.30 0.32 19.99
N LEU A 220 4.61 0.98 20.92
CA LEU A 220 4.27 0.41 22.21
C LEU A 220 3.34 -0.81 22.05
N GLU A 221 2.30 -0.69 21.23
CA GLU A 221 1.37 -1.80 20.97
C GLU A 221 2.07 -2.97 20.28
N LEU A 222 2.91 -2.70 19.28
CA LEU A 222 3.70 -3.71 18.58
C LEU A 222 4.66 -4.43 19.53
N ALA A 223 5.35 -3.71 20.42
CA ALA A 223 6.26 -4.30 21.39
C ALA A 223 5.52 -5.22 22.38
N GLN A 224 4.39 -4.76 22.92
CA GLN A 224 3.56 -5.56 23.82
C GLN A 224 2.97 -6.79 23.13
N TRP A 225 2.47 -6.63 21.90
CA TRP A 225 1.94 -7.72 21.12
C TRP A 225 3.01 -8.74 20.73
N ASN A 226 4.21 -8.30 20.33
CA ASN A 226 5.29 -9.20 19.91
C ASN A 226 5.67 -10.21 21.00
N MET A 227 5.57 -9.81 22.27
CA MET A 227 5.82 -10.70 23.40
C MET A 227 4.67 -11.63 23.72
N ARG A 228 3.46 -11.08 23.84
CA ARG A 228 2.30 -11.82 24.35
C ARG A 228 1.64 -12.64 23.26
N ARG A 229 1.74 -12.15 22.02
CA ARG A 229 1.08 -12.66 20.82
C ARG A 229 -0.41 -12.90 21.02
N ASN A 230 -1.03 -12.03 21.83
CA ASN A 230 -2.46 -12.05 22.08
C ASN A 230 -3.18 -11.53 20.84
N GLY A 231 -4.10 -12.31 20.29
CA GLY A 231 -4.98 -11.85 19.22
C GLY A 231 -6.15 -11.04 19.76
N CYS A 232 -6.62 -10.08 18.98
CA CYS A 232 -7.90 -9.42 19.19
C CYS A 232 -8.74 -9.58 17.93
N SER A 233 -9.83 -10.33 18.02
CA SER A 233 -10.66 -10.63 16.84
C SER A 233 -11.57 -9.46 16.44
N ILE A 234 -11.73 -8.44 17.29
CA ILE A 234 -12.54 -7.25 16.99
C ILE A 234 -11.74 -5.99 17.31
N ARG A 235 -11.44 -5.20 16.29
CA ARG A 235 -10.71 -3.94 16.39
C ARG A 235 -11.52 -2.78 15.81
N LYS A 236 -11.06 -1.55 16.05
CA LYS A 236 -11.60 -0.33 15.46
C LYS A 236 -10.47 0.52 14.91
N ALA A 237 -10.60 0.97 13.67
CA ALA A 237 -9.76 1.98 13.04
C ALA A 237 -10.59 3.26 12.90
N ALA A 238 -10.75 4.00 14.00
CA ALA A 238 -11.64 5.16 14.09
C ALA A 238 -11.08 6.42 13.40
N GLY A 239 -11.70 7.58 13.64
CA GLY A 239 -11.38 8.83 12.96
C GLY A 239 -9.95 9.33 13.19
N GLU A 240 -9.29 8.92 14.27
CA GLU A 240 -7.88 9.24 14.54
C GLU A 240 -6.91 8.63 13.52
N TYR A 241 -7.35 7.69 12.69
CA TYR A 241 -6.56 7.09 11.61
C TYR A 241 -6.95 7.58 10.21
N ASP A 242 -7.88 8.53 10.10
CA ASP A 242 -8.37 9.05 8.82
C ASP A 242 -7.25 9.61 7.93
N PHE A 243 -6.17 10.12 8.55
CA PHE A 243 -5.01 10.63 7.84
C PHE A 243 -4.32 9.58 6.94
N LEU A 244 -4.45 8.29 7.28
CA LEU A 244 -3.92 7.19 6.48
C LEU A 244 -4.68 7.01 5.15
N GLY A 245 -5.89 7.56 5.04
CA GLY A 245 -6.71 7.49 3.83
C GLY A 245 -6.39 8.56 2.79
N TYR A 246 -5.56 9.56 3.09
CA TYR A 246 -5.18 10.59 2.10
C TYR A 246 -4.15 10.12 1.08
N GLY A 247 -3.56 8.93 1.25
CA GLY A 247 -2.51 8.44 0.34
C GLY A 247 -1.16 9.17 0.48
N HIS A 248 -1.04 10.04 1.47
CA HIS A 248 0.12 10.88 1.79
C HIS A 248 1.38 10.11 2.24
N ILE A 249 1.34 8.78 2.36
CA ILE A 249 2.51 7.94 2.69
C ILE A 249 3.59 7.98 1.60
N ARG A 250 3.33 8.57 0.42
CA ARG A 250 4.34 8.76 -0.64
C ARG A 250 4.99 10.15 -0.64
N ASP A 251 4.38 11.14 0.00
CA ASP A 251 4.89 12.51 -0.03
C ASP A 251 6.09 12.60 0.93
N ARG A 252 7.28 12.37 0.37
CA ARG A 252 8.59 12.44 1.02
C ARG A 252 8.74 13.79 1.71
N GLY A 253 8.28 13.85 2.95
CA GLY A 253 8.38 15.00 3.83
C GLY A 253 7.20 15.29 4.75
N ASN A 254 6.03 14.69 4.59
CA ASN A 254 5.05 14.83 5.68
C ASN A 254 5.36 13.88 6.86
N GLY A 255 4.85 14.18 8.05
CA GLY A 255 5.07 13.31 9.22
C GLY A 255 4.47 11.91 9.08
N ILE A 256 3.45 11.76 8.23
CA ILE A 256 2.81 10.47 7.92
C ILE A 256 3.81 9.53 7.23
N TYR A 257 4.56 10.04 6.24
CA TYR A 257 5.65 9.34 5.56
C TYR A 257 6.68 8.84 6.57
N TRP A 258 7.16 9.71 7.45
CA TRP A 258 8.19 9.35 8.44
C TRP A 258 7.71 8.31 9.44
N GLY A 259 6.52 8.48 9.99
CA GLY A 259 5.93 7.48 10.87
C GLY A 259 5.75 6.14 10.17
N SER A 260 5.33 6.15 8.90
CA SER A 260 5.20 4.91 8.11
C SER A 260 6.53 4.19 7.89
N ILE A 261 7.65 4.91 7.73
CA ILE A 261 8.99 4.32 7.59
C ILE A 261 9.42 3.66 8.89
N ILE A 262 9.33 4.39 10.00
CA ILE A 262 9.74 3.87 11.31
C ILE A 262 8.96 2.62 11.65
N LEU A 263 7.65 2.65 11.46
CA LEU A 263 6.78 1.51 11.73
C LEU A 263 7.03 0.38 10.72
N GLY A 264 7.27 0.69 9.46
CA GLY A 264 7.67 -0.30 8.46
C GLY A 264 8.93 -1.05 8.87
N ILE A 265 9.98 -0.34 9.30
CA ILE A 265 11.24 -0.97 9.73
C ILE A 265 11.04 -1.71 11.05
N ALA A 266 10.30 -1.16 12.00
CA ALA A 266 9.98 -1.85 13.26
C ALA A 266 9.32 -3.21 13.03
N ARG A 267 8.62 -3.41 11.91
CA ARG A 267 7.99 -4.68 11.56
C ARG A 267 8.96 -5.71 10.99
N GLU A 268 10.06 -5.32 10.34
CA GLU A 268 10.96 -6.25 9.61
C GLU A 268 11.59 -7.36 10.48
N ALA A 269 11.80 -7.11 11.78
CA ALA A 269 12.35 -8.13 12.69
C ALA A 269 11.29 -9.03 13.35
N ILE A 270 10.00 -8.76 13.14
CA ILE A 270 8.93 -9.58 13.69
C ILE A 270 8.93 -10.93 12.98
N GLU A 271 9.08 -12.00 13.76
CA GLU A 271 8.94 -13.37 13.28
C GLU A 271 7.45 -13.73 13.24
N SER A 272 7.00 -14.17 12.07
CA SER A 272 5.66 -14.72 11.87
C SER A 272 5.59 -16.16 12.38
N ARG A 273 4.38 -16.61 12.73
CA ARG A 273 4.10 -17.97 13.22
C ARG A 273 3.13 -18.74 12.31
N GLN A 274 2.49 -18.04 11.40
CA GLN A 274 1.48 -18.53 10.47
C GLN A 274 1.90 -18.23 9.02
N ASP A 275 1.32 -18.95 8.07
CA ASP A 275 1.71 -18.86 6.66
C ASP A 275 1.13 -17.64 5.96
N ILE A 276 -0.20 -17.55 5.84
CA ILE A 276 -0.88 -16.52 5.04
C ILE A 276 -2.21 -16.08 5.64
N ALA A 277 -2.51 -14.79 5.54
CA ALA A 277 -3.84 -14.23 5.77
C ALA A 277 -4.35 -13.42 4.58
N LEU A 278 -5.67 -13.25 4.48
CA LEU A 278 -6.30 -12.28 3.58
C LEU A 278 -6.59 -10.97 4.29
N LEU A 279 -6.40 -9.88 3.56
CA LEU A 279 -6.81 -8.53 3.94
C LEU A 279 -7.85 -8.03 2.95
N ALA A 280 -9.04 -7.70 3.44
CA ALA A 280 -10.16 -7.27 2.61
C ALA A 280 -10.84 -6.03 3.20
N THR A 281 -11.43 -5.22 2.33
CA THR A 281 -12.39 -4.17 2.72
C THR A 281 -13.76 -4.52 2.20
N ALA A 282 -14.80 -4.26 2.99
CA ALA A 282 -16.17 -4.58 2.63
C ALA A 282 -17.15 -3.45 2.92
N ARG A 283 -18.22 -3.39 2.13
CA ARG A 283 -19.30 -2.42 2.30
C ARG A 283 -20.64 -2.93 1.76
N ASP A 284 -21.51 -3.46 2.62
CA ASP A 284 -22.75 -4.13 2.21
C ASP A 284 -22.56 -5.35 1.29
N GLU A 285 -21.56 -6.17 1.61
CA GLU A 285 -21.30 -7.43 0.91
C GLU A 285 -21.73 -8.65 1.73
N GLY A 286 -22.68 -8.44 2.65
CA GLY A 286 -23.10 -9.40 3.65
C GLY A 286 -23.47 -10.77 3.06
N ILE A 287 -24.16 -10.73 1.93
CA ILE A 287 -24.65 -11.91 1.19
C ILE A 287 -23.51 -12.78 0.60
N TYR A 288 -22.26 -12.31 0.60
CA TYR A 288 -21.12 -13.02 0.00
C TYR A 288 -20.10 -13.56 1.02
N PHE A 289 -20.12 -13.10 2.28
CA PHE A 289 -19.06 -13.43 3.24
C PHE A 289 -18.88 -14.92 3.51
N LEU A 290 -19.97 -15.68 3.67
CA LEU A 290 -19.86 -17.10 4.00
C LEU A 290 -19.22 -17.89 2.86
N GLU A 291 -19.61 -17.62 1.61
CA GLU A 291 -18.96 -18.21 0.45
C GLU A 291 -17.49 -17.80 0.40
N TRP A 292 -17.19 -16.51 0.52
CA TRP A 292 -15.83 -15.98 0.39
C TRP A 292 -14.88 -16.57 1.44
N ILE A 293 -15.32 -16.66 2.70
CA ILE A 293 -14.56 -17.31 3.78
C ILE A 293 -14.39 -18.80 3.49
N ALA A 294 -15.46 -19.50 3.12
CA ALA A 294 -15.43 -20.93 2.86
C ALA A 294 -14.49 -21.30 1.69
N HIS A 295 -14.58 -20.57 0.58
CA HIS A 295 -13.72 -20.73 -0.59
C HIS A 295 -12.25 -20.67 -0.21
N HIS A 296 -11.86 -19.61 0.50
CA HIS A 296 -10.47 -19.40 0.85
C HIS A 296 -9.95 -20.42 1.86
N ARG A 297 -10.80 -20.90 2.78
CA ARG A 297 -10.46 -22.00 3.69
C ARG A 297 -10.20 -23.32 2.96
N VAL A 298 -10.98 -23.63 1.93
CA VAL A 298 -10.81 -24.83 1.09
C VAL A 298 -9.46 -24.82 0.38
N ILE A 299 -9.00 -23.68 -0.14
CA ILE A 299 -7.70 -23.58 -0.80
C ILE A 299 -6.50 -23.47 0.17
N GLY A 300 -6.77 -23.41 1.47
CA GLY A 300 -5.76 -23.43 2.54
C GLY A 300 -5.50 -22.11 3.26
N ILE A 301 -6.23 -21.04 2.97
CA ILE A 301 -6.12 -19.74 3.67
C ILE A 301 -7.21 -19.66 4.73
N LYS A 302 -6.82 -19.61 6.01
CA LYS A 302 -7.76 -19.77 7.13
C LYS A 302 -7.97 -18.51 7.96
N ASP A 303 -7.24 -17.45 7.66
CA ASP A 303 -7.13 -16.26 8.47
C ASP A 303 -7.48 -15.02 7.64
N PHE A 304 -8.38 -14.20 8.19
CA PHE A 304 -9.02 -13.12 7.46
C PHE A 304 -9.03 -11.84 8.31
N PHE A 305 -8.55 -10.74 7.74
CA PHE A 305 -8.65 -9.41 8.29
C PHE A 305 -9.65 -8.62 7.43
N ILE A 306 -10.86 -8.45 7.95
CA ILE A 306 -11.96 -7.81 7.22
C ILE A 306 -12.22 -6.43 7.82
N TYR A 307 -11.97 -5.39 7.02
CA TYR A 307 -12.31 -4.01 7.35
C TYR A 307 -13.70 -3.67 6.81
N THR A 308 -14.56 -3.03 7.60
CA THR A 308 -15.88 -2.59 7.12
C THR A 308 -16.04 -1.07 7.12
N ASN A 309 -16.68 -0.55 6.06
CA ASN A 309 -16.88 0.87 5.82
C ASN A 309 -18.38 1.23 5.89
N ASP A 310 -18.93 1.33 7.11
CA ASP A 310 -20.31 1.76 7.40
C ASP A 310 -21.39 0.94 6.66
N ASN A 311 -21.42 -0.35 6.97
CA ASN A 311 -22.43 -1.26 6.47
C ASN A 311 -23.84 -0.84 6.92
N THR A 312 -24.84 -1.04 6.06
CA THR A 312 -26.26 -0.87 6.40
C THR A 312 -27.10 -2.09 6.06
N ASP A 313 -26.51 -3.11 5.46
CA ASP A 313 -27.19 -4.37 5.09
C ASP A 313 -27.27 -5.39 6.23
N GLY A 314 -26.71 -5.10 7.41
CA GLY A 314 -26.65 -6.03 8.54
C GLY A 314 -25.35 -6.84 8.64
N SER A 315 -24.40 -6.65 7.72
CA SER A 315 -23.09 -7.33 7.71
C SER A 315 -22.36 -7.32 9.05
N ASP A 316 -22.41 -6.21 9.79
CA ASP A 316 -21.68 -6.07 11.05
C ASP A 316 -22.10 -7.10 12.11
N ALA A 317 -23.38 -7.50 12.15
CA ALA A 317 -23.85 -8.50 13.09
C ALA A 317 -23.25 -9.88 12.76
N LEU A 318 -23.22 -10.26 11.49
CA LEU A 318 -22.59 -11.49 11.02
C LEU A 318 -21.08 -11.49 11.33
N LEU A 319 -20.37 -10.43 10.96
CA LEU A 319 -18.93 -10.31 11.17
C LEU A 319 -18.57 -10.33 12.64
N GLN A 320 -19.38 -9.72 13.51
CA GLN A 320 -19.18 -9.78 14.95
C GLN A 320 -19.31 -11.22 15.48
N VAL A 321 -20.30 -11.98 15.01
CA VAL A 321 -20.47 -13.39 15.40
C VAL A 321 -19.28 -14.23 14.93
N LEU A 322 -18.86 -14.08 13.68
CA LEU A 322 -17.70 -14.79 13.13
C LEU A 322 -16.41 -14.46 13.89
N ALA A 323 -16.18 -13.18 14.19
CA ALA A 323 -15.01 -12.72 14.93
C ALA A 323 -14.97 -13.26 16.37
N LYS A 324 -16.11 -13.27 17.08
CA LYS A 324 -16.20 -13.84 18.43
C LYS A 324 -15.93 -15.34 18.47
N ASN A 325 -16.15 -16.04 17.37
CA ASN A 325 -15.88 -17.46 17.23
C ASN A 325 -14.49 -17.76 16.61
N GLY A 326 -13.66 -16.73 16.41
CA GLY A 326 -12.29 -16.90 15.90
C GLY A 326 -12.19 -17.24 14.42
N GLU A 327 -13.26 -17.04 13.64
CA GLU A 327 -13.25 -17.31 12.20
C GLU A 327 -12.57 -16.19 11.41
N ILE A 328 -12.62 -14.95 11.92
CA ILE A 328 -12.04 -13.76 11.30
C ILE A 328 -11.50 -12.81 12.37
N THR A 329 -10.66 -11.87 11.95
CA THR A 329 -10.43 -10.60 12.63
C THR A 329 -11.25 -9.52 11.92
N TRP A 330 -12.21 -8.93 12.62
CA TRP A 330 -13.05 -7.86 12.11
C TRP A 330 -12.54 -6.50 12.60
N ILE A 331 -12.35 -5.56 11.68
CA ILE A 331 -11.94 -4.20 11.97
C ILE A 331 -13.03 -3.25 11.50
N ASN A 332 -13.66 -2.54 12.45
CA ASN A 332 -14.58 -1.48 12.09
C ASN A 332 -13.79 -0.24 11.64
N ASN A 333 -13.85 0.10 10.35
CA ASN A 333 -13.12 1.20 9.72
C ASN A 333 -13.94 2.49 9.63
N THR A 334 -14.80 2.79 10.60
CA THR A 334 -15.53 4.07 10.68
C THR A 334 -14.56 5.27 10.67
N GLY A 335 -14.93 6.35 9.99
CA GLY A 335 -14.16 7.60 9.97
C GLY A 335 -15.06 8.82 10.09
N ASN A 336 -14.47 10.02 10.00
CA ASN A 336 -15.21 11.28 10.00
C ASN A 336 -15.86 11.60 8.63
N HIS A 337 -15.58 10.78 7.61
CA HIS A 337 -16.11 10.89 6.23
C HIS A 337 -15.84 12.24 5.55
N ILE A 338 -14.71 12.87 5.87
CA ILE A 338 -14.29 14.12 5.24
C ILE A 338 -13.96 13.83 3.76
N PRO A 339 -14.42 14.67 2.81
CA PRO A 339 -14.01 14.55 1.40
C PRO A 339 -12.49 14.48 1.25
N GLY A 340 -12.01 13.65 0.32
CA GLY A 340 -10.58 13.42 0.07
C GLY A 340 -9.98 12.21 0.80
N ILE A 341 -10.70 11.60 1.75
CA ILE A 341 -10.25 10.37 2.41
C ILE A 341 -10.68 9.15 1.58
N ASN A 342 -9.71 8.33 1.18
CA ASN A 342 -9.94 7.01 0.61
C ASN A 342 -9.99 5.97 1.74
N MET A 343 -11.16 5.38 1.98
CA MET A 343 -11.37 4.45 3.10
C MET A 343 -10.65 3.12 2.90
N GLN A 344 -10.42 2.71 1.66
CA GLN A 344 -9.66 1.50 1.35
C GLN A 344 -8.17 1.70 1.66
N TYR A 345 -7.61 2.86 1.30
CA TYR A 345 -6.24 3.23 1.66
C TYR A 345 -6.09 3.30 3.17
N LYS A 346 -7.05 3.92 3.87
CA LYS A 346 -7.08 3.93 5.34
C LYS A 346 -6.97 2.51 5.91
N ALA A 347 -7.79 1.57 5.42
CA ALA A 347 -7.80 0.18 5.90
C ALA A 347 -6.46 -0.53 5.68
N TYR A 348 -5.93 -0.48 4.45
CA TYR A 348 -4.69 -1.17 4.11
C TYR A 348 -3.47 -0.56 4.80
N ASN A 349 -3.41 0.77 4.88
CA ASN A 349 -2.33 1.46 5.57
C ASN A 349 -2.41 1.24 7.08
N HIS A 350 -3.61 1.22 7.67
CA HIS A 350 -3.78 0.85 9.07
C HIS A 350 -3.31 -0.59 9.33
N ALA A 351 -3.68 -1.54 8.47
CA ALA A 351 -3.24 -2.93 8.59
C ALA A 351 -1.71 -3.06 8.52
N LEU A 352 -1.08 -2.37 7.57
CA LEU A 352 0.36 -2.52 7.28
C LEU A 352 1.27 -1.60 8.09
N THR A 353 0.73 -0.64 8.84
CA THR A 353 1.53 0.21 9.75
C THR A 353 1.19 0.02 11.21
N THR A 354 -0.10 -0.19 11.53
CA THR A 354 -0.62 -0.06 12.90
C THR A 354 -1.05 -1.38 13.50
N LEU A 355 -1.68 -2.28 12.73
CA LEU A 355 -2.20 -3.54 13.26
C LEU A 355 -1.06 -4.55 13.47
N PRO A 356 -0.74 -4.97 14.71
CA PRO A 356 0.34 -5.91 14.94
C PRO A 356 -0.07 -7.36 14.63
N GLU A 357 -1.34 -7.75 14.82
CA GLU A 357 -1.81 -9.12 14.60
C GLU A 357 -1.56 -9.67 13.19
N ILE A 358 -1.59 -8.80 12.18
CA ILE A 358 -1.33 -9.22 10.80
C ILE A 358 0.10 -9.74 10.62
N LEU A 359 1.05 -9.33 11.46
CA LEU A 359 2.44 -9.78 11.42
C LEU A 359 2.65 -11.20 11.95
N ASP A 360 1.61 -11.82 12.51
CA ASP A 360 1.70 -13.25 12.83
C ASP A 360 1.74 -14.11 11.56
N PHE A 361 1.35 -13.52 10.41
CA PHE A 361 1.33 -14.16 9.10
C PHE A 361 2.55 -13.76 8.29
N ARG A 362 3.23 -14.75 7.70
CA ARG A 362 4.40 -14.51 6.84
C ARG A 362 3.98 -13.77 5.58
N TRP A 363 2.86 -14.17 4.99
CA TRP A 363 2.29 -13.62 3.77
C TRP A 363 0.93 -12.98 4.02
N CYS A 364 0.63 -11.92 3.27
CA CYS A 364 -0.68 -11.29 3.22
C CYS A 364 -1.11 -11.21 1.75
N ALA A 365 -2.38 -11.42 1.47
CA ALA A 365 -2.96 -11.16 0.17
C ALA A 365 -4.10 -10.16 0.29
N VAL A 366 -4.11 -9.15 -0.58
CA VAL A 366 -5.21 -8.19 -0.67
C VAL A 366 -6.21 -8.71 -1.69
N VAL A 367 -7.43 -9.00 -1.25
CA VAL A 367 -8.49 -9.63 -2.05
C VAL A 367 -9.82 -9.00 -1.69
N ASP A 368 -10.57 -8.52 -2.69
CA ASP A 368 -11.90 -7.93 -2.47
C ASP A 368 -12.96 -9.03 -2.26
N ILE A 369 -14.11 -8.70 -1.69
CA ILE A 369 -15.15 -9.70 -1.36
C ILE A 369 -15.80 -10.29 -2.62
N ASP A 370 -15.77 -9.58 -3.75
CA ASP A 370 -16.20 -10.08 -5.05
C ASP A 370 -15.09 -10.82 -5.83
N GLU A 371 -13.96 -11.11 -5.19
CA GLU A 371 -12.82 -11.82 -5.75
C GLU A 371 -12.54 -13.13 -5.00
N ALA A 372 -12.07 -14.15 -5.73
CA ALA A 372 -11.67 -15.43 -5.15
C ALA A 372 -10.36 -15.95 -5.76
N ILE A 373 -9.36 -16.28 -4.94
CA ILE A 373 -8.11 -16.89 -5.43
C ILE A 373 -8.38 -18.33 -5.85
N LEU A 374 -7.98 -18.72 -7.06
CA LEU A 374 -8.17 -20.07 -7.57
C LEU A 374 -6.83 -20.71 -7.98
N PRO A 375 -6.24 -21.58 -7.14
CA PRO A 375 -5.05 -22.34 -7.48
C PRO A 375 -5.35 -23.39 -8.56
N SER A 376 -4.37 -23.65 -9.42
CA SER A 376 -4.47 -24.66 -10.47
C SER A 376 -4.62 -26.08 -9.90
N GLN A 377 -5.17 -27.00 -10.69
CA GLN A 377 -5.23 -28.41 -10.30
C GLN A 377 -3.84 -29.03 -10.09
N GLY A 378 -2.81 -28.54 -10.81
CA GLY A 378 -1.41 -28.95 -10.61
C GLY A 378 -0.87 -28.64 -9.21
N SER A 379 -1.39 -27.58 -8.57
CA SER A 379 -1.11 -27.24 -7.17
C SER A 379 -2.01 -27.98 -6.16
N LYS A 380 -2.74 -29.01 -6.61
CA LYS A 380 -3.75 -29.75 -5.83
C LYS A 380 -4.82 -28.82 -5.25
N ASN A 381 -5.20 -27.77 -6.00
CA ASN A 381 -6.15 -26.74 -5.60
C ASN A 381 -5.79 -26.01 -4.29
N SER A 382 -4.51 -25.98 -3.90
CA SER A 382 -4.05 -25.29 -2.70
C SER A 382 -3.07 -24.17 -3.04
N ILE A 383 -3.17 -23.04 -2.33
CA ILE A 383 -2.23 -21.93 -2.50
C ILE A 383 -0.89 -22.18 -1.79
N LEU A 384 -0.85 -23.06 -0.79
CA LEU A 384 0.32 -23.24 0.09
C LEU A 384 1.58 -23.75 -0.65
N PRO A 385 1.51 -24.70 -1.60
CA PRO A 385 2.67 -25.11 -2.38
C PRO A 385 3.23 -23.98 -3.24
N ILE A 386 2.35 -23.11 -3.77
CA ILE A 386 2.74 -21.95 -4.56
C ILE A 386 3.49 -20.95 -3.67
N ILE A 387 2.93 -20.61 -2.50
CA ILE A 387 3.59 -19.72 -1.53
C ILE A 387 4.97 -20.24 -1.15
N SER A 388 5.08 -21.54 -0.86
CA SER A 388 6.36 -22.16 -0.50
C SER A 388 7.38 -22.02 -1.63
N ALA A 389 6.98 -22.29 -2.88
CA ALA A 389 7.85 -22.12 -4.04
C ALA A 389 8.29 -20.66 -4.28
N ARG A 390 7.42 -19.68 -4.03
CA ARG A 390 7.77 -18.25 -4.13
C ARG A 390 8.72 -17.82 -3.00
N ASP A 391 8.52 -18.33 -1.79
CA ASP A 391 9.39 -18.04 -0.65
C ASP A 391 10.80 -18.60 -0.85
N GLU A 392 10.92 -19.84 -1.33
CA GLU A 392 12.20 -20.48 -1.68
C GLU A 392 12.96 -19.71 -2.77
N GLN A 393 12.25 -19.01 -3.67
CA GLN A 393 12.86 -18.14 -4.68
C GLN A 393 13.32 -16.77 -4.16
N GLY A 394 13.10 -16.48 -2.87
CA GLY A 394 13.49 -15.20 -2.28
C GLY A 394 12.63 -14.02 -2.75
N VAL A 395 11.41 -14.30 -3.25
CA VAL A 395 10.46 -13.26 -3.67
C VAL A 395 9.85 -12.57 -2.45
N ASP A 396 9.60 -11.26 -2.56
CA ASP A 396 8.94 -10.46 -1.53
C ASP A 396 7.44 -10.27 -1.83
N CYS A 397 7.07 -10.20 -3.10
CA CYS A 397 5.68 -10.06 -3.56
C CYS A 397 5.48 -10.78 -4.90
N PHE A 398 4.34 -11.45 -5.08
CA PHE A 398 3.99 -12.02 -6.37
C PHE A 398 2.54 -11.74 -6.79
N PHE A 399 2.33 -11.67 -8.10
CA PHE A 399 1.09 -11.23 -8.72
C PHE A 399 0.29 -12.37 -9.37
N LEU A 400 -1.04 -12.27 -9.30
CA LEU A 400 -2.01 -13.18 -9.90
C LEU A 400 -2.95 -12.36 -10.78
N ASN A 401 -3.14 -12.78 -12.04
CA ASN A 401 -4.08 -12.11 -12.93
C ASN A 401 -5.53 -12.34 -12.54
N TRP A 402 -6.37 -11.36 -12.88
CA TRP A 402 -7.80 -11.52 -12.94
C TRP A 402 -8.24 -12.46 -14.07
N ARG A 403 -9.31 -13.19 -13.79
CA ARG A 403 -10.23 -13.80 -14.75
C ARG A 403 -11.60 -13.19 -14.48
N VAL A 404 -12.18 -12.53 -15.47
CA VAL A 404 -13.51 -11.93 -15.33
C VAL A 404 -14.56 -13.03 -15.43
N TYR A 405 -15.59 -12.99 -14.58
CA TYR A 405 -16.69 -13.96 -14.60
C TYR A 405 -18.00 -13.32 -15.07
N TYR A 406 -18.69 -13.98 -16.00
CA TYR A 406 -19.91 -13.48 -16.66
C TYR A 406 -21.21 -13.98 -16.00
N PRO A 407 -22.32 -13.22 -16.15
CA PRO A 407 -23.59 -13.48 -15.46
C PRO A 407 -24.26 -14.81 -15.75
N ASN A 408 -23.96 -15.47 -16.87
CA ASN A 408 -24.56 -16.76 -17.26
C ASN A 408 -26.10 -16.74 -17.22
N ASN A 409 -26.71 -15.69 -17.78
CA ASN A 409 -28.15 -15.43 -17.80
C ASN A 409 -28.84 -15.29 -16.43
N HIS A 410 -28.11 -15.11 -15.33
CA HIS A 410 -28.73 -14.91 -14.02
C HIS A 410 -29.27 -13.48 -13.84
N LEU A 411 -30.58 -13.33 -13.64
CA LEU A 411 -31.20 -12.02 -13.37
C LEU A 411 -31.27 -11.71 -11.88
N THR A 412 -31.71 -12.68 -11.07
CA THR A 412 -31.91 -12.48 -9.63
C THR A 412 -30.80 -13.14 -8.82
N TRP A 413 -30.61 -12.64 -7.59
CA TRP A 413 -29.74 -13.31 -6.63
C TRP A 413 -30.32 -14.68 -6.24
N SER A 414 -29.43 -15.63 -6.00
CA SER A 414 -29.75 -16.92 -5.37
C SER A 414 -28.65 -17.30 -4.40
N ASN A 415 -29.04 -18.05 -3.36
CA ASN A 415 -28.13 -18.55 -2.33
C ASN A 415 -27.32 -19.78 -2.81
N GLY A 416 -26.64 -19.65 -3.95
CA GLY A 416 -25.74 -20.64 -4.52
C GLY A 416 -24.34 -20.06 -4.73
N LEU A 417 -23.33 -20.93 -4.84
CA LEU A 417 -21.95 -20.49 -5.03
C LEU A 417 -21.78 -19.75 -6.35
N SER A 418 -20.97 -18.71 -6.31
CA SER A 418 -20.56 -17.89 -7.46
C SER A 418 -19.95 -18.76 -8.56
N ALA A 419 -19.17 -19.79 -8.22
CA ALA A 419 -18.59 -20.73 -9.19
C ALA A 419 -19.63 -21.66 -9.85
N ASP A 420 -20.78 -21.90 -9.24
CA ASP A 420 -21.87 -22.70 -9.82
C ASP A 420 -22.79 -21.85 -10.70
N ARG A 421 -22.82 -20.53 -10.45
CA ARG A 421 -23.71 -19.58 -11.10
C ARG A 421 -23.03 -18.89 -12.28
N PHE A 422 -21.80 -18.43 -12.11
CA PHE A 422 -21.12 -17.57 -13.07
C PHE A 422 -20.01 -18.31 -13.79
N ILE A 423 -19.73 -17.90 -15.03
CA ILE A 423 -18.81 -18.60 -15.92
C ILE A 423 -17.55 -17.79 -16.16
N GLU A 424 -16.43 -18.46 -16.40
CA GLU A 424 -15.18 -17.79 -16.74
C GLU A 424 -15.31 -17.12 -18.13
N GLY A 425 -14.99 -15.83 -18.19
CA GLY A 425 -14.93 -15.01 -19.39
C GLY A 425 -13.49 -14.63 -19.71
N ASP A 426 -13.23 -13.33 -19.84
CA ASP A 426 -11.94 -12.84 -20.33
C ASP A 426 -10.79 -12.99 -19.31
N LYS A 427 -9.60 -13.31 -19.83
CA LYS A 427 -8.33 -13.12 -19.12
C LYS A 427 -8.03 -11.62 -19.08
N HIS A 428 -7.75 -11.07 -17.89
CA HIS A 428 -7.51 -9.65 -17.71
C HIS A 428 -6.09 -9.38 -17.20
N PRO A 429 -5.35 -8.39 -17.75
CA PRO A 429 -3.97 -8.15 -17.39
C PRO A 429 -3.80 -7.58 -15.97
N LEU A 430 -4.86 -7.02 -15.39
CA LEU A 430 -4.83 -6.50 -14.02
C LEU A 430 -4.61 -7.62 -12.99
N VAL A 431 -3.94 -7.29 -11.90
CA VAL A 431 -3.48 -8.28 -10.90
C VAL A 431 -4.00 -8.02 -9.49
N LYS A 432 -3.93 -9.05 -8.66
CA LYS A 432 -3.83 -8.94 -7.20
C LYS A 432 -2.51 -9.51 -6.72
N SER A 433 -2.13 -9.18 -5.49
CA SER A 433 -0.81 -9.47 -4.94
C SER A 433 -0.86 -10.27 -3.65
N ILE A 434 0.16 -11.12 -3.49
CA ILE A 434 0.49 -11.83 -2.25
C ILE A 434 1.92 -11.45 -1.87
N PHE A 435 2.12 -10.96 -0.65
CA PHE A 435 3.39 -10.33 -0.25
C PHE A 435 3.79 -10.63 1.19
N LYS A 436 5.10 -10.57 1.47
CA LYS A 436 5.67 -10.76 2.81
C LYS A 436 5.22 -9.65 3.75
N THR A 437 4.38 -9.97 4.73
CA THR A 437 3.61 -8.98 5.49
C THR A 437 4.46 -7.97 6.26
N ASN A 438 5.65 -8.37 6.71
CA ASN A 438 6.57 -7.54 7.47
C ASN A 438 7.46 -6.62 6.62
N LEU A 439 7.46 -6.76 5.29
CA LEU A 439 8.32 -6.01 4.38
C LEU A 439 7.61 -4.82 3.69
N PHE A 440 6.28 -4.74 3.80
CA PHE A 440 5.48 -3.68 3.18
C PHE A 440 4.76 -2.88 4.25
N ASN A 441 4.78 -1.55 4.09
CA ASN A 441 4.18 -0.59 5.03
C ASN A 441 3.05 0.22 4.39
N TYR A 442 2.64 -0.16 3.19
CA TYR A 442 1.59 0.47 2.41
C TYR A 442 1.01 -0.56 1.42
N SER A 443 -0.26 -0.42 1.04
CA SER A 443 -0.81 -1.16 -0.11
C SER A 443 -1.94 -0.43 -0.82
N TYR A 444 -1.94 -0.57 -2.14
CA TYR A 444 -3.12 -0.34 -2.98
C TYR A 444 -3.95 -1.63 -3.06
N ALA A 445 -5.07 -1.58 -3.80
CA ALA A 445 -5.87 -2.78 -4.08
C ALA A 445 -5.10 -3.84 -4.87
N HIS A 446 -4.11 -3.45 -5.70
CA HIS A 446 -3.45 -4.35 -6.65
C HIS A 446 -2.00 -4.67 -6.28
N HIS A 447 -1.25 -3.71 -5.73
CA HIS A 447 0.14 -3.90 -5.34
C HIS A 447 0.46 -3.26 -3.98
N PRO A 448 1.30 -3.92 -3.16
CA PRO A 448 1.84 -3.36 -1.94
C PRO A 448 3.04 -2.46 -2.25
N GLU A 449 3.40 -1.58 -1.32
CA GLU A 449 4.60 -0.75 -1.43
C GLU A 449 5.45 -0.77 -0.16
N CYS A 450 6.75 -0.64 -0.38
CA CYS A 450 7.72 -0.32 0.64
C CYS A 450 8.33 1.04 0.33
N SER A 451 8.13 2.01 1.22
CA SER A 451 8.55 3.39 0.95
C SER A 451 10.06 3.64 1.08
N TYR A 452 10.82 2.68 1.64
CA TYR A 452 12.22 2.88 2.06
C TYR A 452 13.20 1.81 1.56
N SER A 453 12.75 0.80 0.81
CA SER A 453 13.67 -0.13 0.15
C SER A 453 13.03 -0.84 -1.04
N GLY A 454 13.84 -1.13 -2.07
CA GLY A 454 13.44 -2.01 -3.17
C GLY A 454 13.01 -3.40 -2.69
N ARG A 455 12.13 -4.02 -3.48
CA ARG A 455 11.53 -5.34 -3.21
C ARG A 455 11.62 -6.23 -4.45
N ILE A 456 11.66 -7.54 -4.23
CA ILE A 456 11.71 -8.53 -5.31
C ILE A 456 10.29 -8.95 -5.67
N TYR A 457 9.88 -8.65 -6.90
CA TYR A 457 8.55 -8.97 -7.42
C TYR A 457 8.61 -10.12 -8.42
N ALA A 458 7.58 -10.96 -8.45
CA ALA A 458 7.42 -12.01 -9.45
C ALA A 458 5.96 -12.19 -9.88
N THR A 459 5.72 -12.95 -10.95
CA THR A 459 4.39 -13.55 -11.17
C THR A 459 4.23 -14.78 -10.27
N VAL A 460 3.00 -15.23 -10.06
CA VAL A 460 2.71 -16.47 -9.33
C VAL A 460 3.35 -17.71 -9.96
N ASP A 461 3.60 -17.68 -11.27
CA ASP A 461 4.30 -18.74 -12.02
C ASP A 461 5.83 -18.75 -11.79
N GLY A 462 6.36 -17.69 -11.15
CA GLY A 462 7.78 -17.57 -10.81
C GLY A 462 8.62 -16.75 -11.77
N ASN A 463 8.02 -15.98 -12.66
CA ASN A 463 8.76 -15.05 -13.50
C ASN A 463 9.10 -13.80 -12.69
N ILE A 464 10.39 -13.61 -12.39
CA ILE A 464 10.89 -12.45 -11.62
C ILE A 464 10.87 -11.21 -12.51
N TYR A 465 10.32 -10.10 -12.00
CA TYR A 465 10.43 -8.79 -12.64
C TYR A 465 11.85 -8.27 -12.45
N SER A 466 12.49 -7.81 -13.53
CA SER A 466 13.79 -7.16 -13.39
C SER A 466 13.64 -5.82 -12.66
N GLN A 467 14.67 -5.38 -11.92
CA GLN A 467 14.63 -4.12 -11.16
C GLN A 467 14.32 -2.88 -12.03
N ASN A 468 14.68 -2.91 -13.31
CA ASN A 468 14.39 -1.83 -14.26
C ASN A 468 12.94 -1.87 -14.78
N GLN A 469 12.25 -3.01 -14.66
CA GLN A 469 10.84 -3.15 -15.01
C GLN A 469 9.94 -2.65 -13.89
N THR A 470 10.33 -2.81 -12.62
CA THR A 470 9.50 -2.35 -11.49
C THR A 470 9.34 -0.83 -11.39
N THR A 471 10.24 -0.06 -12.02
CA THR A 471 10.17 1.42 -12.03
C THR A 471 9.52 2.00 -13.29
N ASN A 472 9.43 1.22 -14.37
CA ASN A 472 8.94 1.68 -15.68
C ASN A 472 7.63 0.99 -16.11
N GLU A 473 7.27 -0.16 -15.52
CA GLU A 473 6.03 -0.88 -15.80
C GLU A 473 5.01 -0.63 -14.69
N ASP A 474 3.74 -0.43 -15.09
CA ASP A 474 2.64 -0.32 -14.14
C ASP A 474 2.41 -1.69 -13.48
N LEU A 475 2.85 -1.82 -12.22
CA LEU A 475 2.74 -3.05 -11.41
C LEU A 475 1.30 -3.52 -11.19
N ASN A 476 0.31 -2.71 -11.55
CA ASN A 476 -1.09 -3.16 -11.58
C ASN A 476 -1.35 -4.18 -12.69
N PHE A 477 -0.45 -4.35 -13.65
CA PHE A 477 -0.65 -5.20 -14.83
C PHE A 477 0.50 -6.18 -15.04
N THR A 478 0.18 -7.41 -15.46
CA THR A 478 1.17 -8.31 -16.07
C THR A 478 1.01 -8.31 -17.58
N GLN A 479 2.11 -8.57 -18.30
CA GLN A 479 2.09 -8.71 -19.76
C GLN A 479 1.50 -10.07 -20.19
N THR A 480 1.70 -11.11 -19.38
CA THR A 480 1.25 -12.47 -19.66
C THR A 480 0.28 -12.95 -18.59
N PRO A 481 -0.83 -13.62 -18.97
CA PRO A 481 -1.73 -14.22 -18.00
C PRO A 481 -1.04 -15.29 -17.15
N THR A 482 -1.32 -15.29 -15.86
CA THR A 482 -0.83 -16.31 -14.92
C THR A 482 -1.61 -17.61 -15.01
N GLU A 483 -0.95 -18.73 -14.69
CA GLU A 483 -1.51 -20.08 -14.86
C GLU A 483 -1.48 -20.93 -13.58
N TRP A 484 -0.50 -20.76 -12.69
CA TRP A 484 -0.40 -21.51 -11.43
C TRP A 484 -1.54 -21.18 -10.47
N ALA A 485 -1.99 -19.93 -10.47
CA ALA A 485 -3.21 -19.46 -9.84
C ALA A 485 -3.68 -18.16 -10.52
N HIS A 486 -4.95 -17.82 -10.33
CA HIS A 486 -5.54 -16.56 -10.77
C HIS A 486 -6.62 -16.11 -9.77
N VAL A 487 -7.15 -14.91 -9.97
CA VAL A 487 -8.27 -14.39 -9.19
C VAL A 487 -9.54 -14.42 -10.04
N CYS A 488 -10.55 -15.16 -9.60
CA CYS A 488 -11.89 -15.12 -10.16
C CYS A 488 -12.56 -13.81 -9.70
N HIS A 489 -12.82 -12.89 -10.63
CA HIS A 489 -13.42 -11.59 -10.33
C HIS A 489 -14.90 -11.57 -10.72
N TYR A 490 -15.76 -11.76 -9.73
CA TYR A 490 -17.22 -11.79 -9.85
C TYR A 490 -17.80 -10.38 -9.75
N HIS A 491 -17.36 -9.48 -10.63
CA HIS A 491 -17.81 -8.09 -10.61
C HIS A 491 -19.16 -7.86 -11.31
N LEU A 492 -19.54 -8.77 -12.23
CA LEU A 492 -20.79 -8.70 -12.98
C LEU A 492 -21.94 -9.38 -12.23
N ARG A 493 -21.74 -10.63 -11.80
CA ARG A 493 -22.75 -11.46 -11.09
C ARG A 493 -24.11 -11.44 -11.80
N SER A 494 -25.22 -11.69 -11.09
CA SER A 494 -26.55 -11.51 -11.66
C SER A 494 -26.89 -10.04 -11.87
N PHE A 495 -27.92 -9.76 -12.67
CA PHE A 495 -28.41 -8.40 -12.92
C PHE A 495 -28.72 -7.63 -11.63
N GLU A 496 -29.41 -8.26 -10.68
CA GLU A 496 -29.73 -7.69 -9.38
C GLU A 496 -28.48 -7.38 -8.53
N GLU A 497 -27.51 -8.30 -8.52
CA GLU A 497 -26.25 -8.13 -7.80
C GLU A 497 -25.36 -7.05 -8.43
N TYR A 498 -25.38 -6.91 -9.75
CA TYR A 498 -24.67 -5.86 -10.47
C TYR A 498 -25.17 -4.48 -10.04
N ILE A 499 -26.49 -4.30 -10.02
CA ILE A 499 -27.13 -3.06 -9.58
C ILE A 499 -26.84 -2.78 -8.10
N TRP A 500 -26.88 -3.82 -7.26
CA TRP A 500 -26.50 -3.71 -5.85
C TRP A 500 -25.08 -3.18 -5.66
N LYS A 501 -24.11 -3.69 -6.43
CA LYS A 501 -22.71 -3.24 -6.40
C LYS A 501 -22.58 -1.73 -6.64
N PHE A 502 -23.33 -1.18 -7.59
CA PHE A 502 -23.31 0.26 -7.89
C PHE A 502 -24.11 1.11 -6.89
N SER A 503 -24.98 0.49 -6.09
CA SER A 503 -25.86 1.20 -5.16
C SER A 503 -25.24 1.45 -3.78
N ARG A 504 -24.28 0.61 -3.38
CA ARG A 504 -23.59 0.70 -2.08
C ARG A 504 -22.54 1.81 -2.01
N GLY A 505 -22.13 2.36 -3.15
CA GLY A 505 -21.15 3.44 -3.29
C GLY A 505 -19.75 2.95 -3.68
N GLU A 506 -19.01 3.80 -4.39
CA GLU A 506 -17.63 3.55 -4.83
C GLU A 506 -16.64 4.34 -3.97
N ASN A 507 -15.38 3.90 -4.00
CA ASN A 507 -14.28 4.59 -3.36
C ASN A 507 -13.72 5.70 -4.28
N ASP A 508 -14.55 6.71 -4.56
CA ASP A 508 -14.25 7.80 -5.51
C ASP A 508 -13.65 9.05 -4.83
N GLY A 509 -13.27 8.94 -3.56
CA GLY A 509 -12.73 10.06 -2.77
C GLY A 509 -13.76 11.10 -2.31
N LYS A 510 -15.06 10.93 -2.64
CA LYS A 510 -16.13 11.85 -2.19
C LYS A 510 -16.71 11.51 -0.82
N GLY A 511 -16.03 10.63 -0.07
CA GLY A 511 -16.43 10.17 1.25
C GLY A 511 -17.45 9.02 1.22
N VAL A 512 -17.99 8.67 2.39
CA VAL A 512 -18.93 7.55 2.56
C VAL A 512 -20.36 8.02 2.30
N ILE A 513 -21.00 7.44 1.29
CA ILE A 513 -22.42 7.71 0.98
C ILE A 513 -23.30 7.19 2.10
N LYS A 514 -24.15 8.05 2.69
CA LYS A 514 -25.10 7.61 3.74
C LYS A 514 -26.42 7.12 3.15
N ASN A 515 -26.91 7.79 2.10
CA ASN A 515 -28.16 7.45 1.43
C ASN A 515 -27.86 6.67 0.14
N LYS A 516 -28.00 5.36 0.21
CA LYS A 516 -27.72 4.43 -0.91
C LYS A 516 -28.81 4.53 -1.97
N HIS A 517 -28.37 4.58 -3.22
CA HIS A 517 -29.19 4.64 -4.43
C HIS A 517 -28.31 4.17 -5.60
N PHE A 518 -28.93 3.70 -6.68
CA PHE A 518 -28.16 3.29 -7.85
C PHE A 518 -27.40 4.49 -8.47
N ARG A 519 -26.10 4.33 -8.70
CA ARG A 519 -25.25 5.36 -9.31
C ARG A 519 -24.08 4.76 -10.06
N TYR A 520 -23.61 5.43 -11.10
CA TYR A 520 -22.44 5.02 -11.86
C TYR A 520 -21.66 6.23 -12.35
N ASN A 521 -20.36 6.04 -12.55
CA ASN A 521 -19.48 7.09 -13.04
C ASN A 521 -19.31 7.07 -14.57
N ASN A 522 -19.38 5.90 -15.19
CA ASN A 522 -19.16 5.71 -16.62
C ASN A 522 -20.32 4.90 -17.25
N PRO A 523 -21.02 5.39 -18.29
CA PRO A 523 -22.11 4.66 -18.94
C PRO A 523 -21.69 3.31 -19.56
N ALA A 524 -20.39 3.10 -19.83
CA ALA A 524 -19.89 1.83 -20.37
C ALA A 524 -20.22 0.60 -19.52
N ILE A 525 -20.60 0.77 -18.25
CA ILE A 525 -21.04 -0.33 -17.38
C ILE A 525 -22.27 -1.05 -17.94
N PHE A 526 -23.18 -0.34 -18.60
CA PHE A 526 -24.41 -0.93 -19.13
C PHE A 526 -24.12 -1.79 -20.35
N ASP A 527 -23.29 -1.27 -21.26
CA ASP A 527 -22.85 -2.01 -22.45
C ASP A 527 -22.10 -3.27 -22.06
N LEU A 528 -21.18 -3.17 -21.10
CA LEU A 528 -20.40 -4.29 -20.58
C LEU A 528 -21.33 -5.40 -20.06
N PHE A 529 -22.30 -5.06 -19.22
CA PHE A 529 -23.22 -6.06 -18.69
C PHE A 529 -24.13 -6.63 -19.79
N ALA A 530 -24.71 -5.78 -20.64
CA ALA A 530 -25.59 -6.21 -21.72
C ALA A 530 -24.92 -7.19 -22.70
N GLN A 531 -23.66 -6.94 -23.05
CA GLN A 531 -22.88 -7.79 -23.97
C GLN A 531 -22.49 -9.13 -23.35
N THR A 532 -22.27 -9.18 -22.03
CA THR A 532 -21.80 -10.39 -21.34
C THR A 532 -22.91 -11.24 -20.74
N PHE A 533 -24.11 -10.66 -20.52
CA PHE A 533 -25.22 -11.32 -19.82
C PHE A 533 -25.63 -12.66 -20.42
N LYS A 534 -25.73 -12.74 -21.76
CA LYS A 534 -26.22 -13.92 -22.47
C LYS A 534 -25.18 -15.00 -22.76
N VAL A 535 -23.93 -14.79 -22.34
CA VAL A 535 -22.89 -15.80 -22.53
C VAL A 535 -23.16 -16.94 -21.54
N GLU A 536 -23.28 -18.17 -22.05
CA GLU A 536 -23.59 -19.37 -21.26
C GLU A 536 -22.42 -20.34 -21.21
N GLY A 537 -22.31 -21.09 -20.10
CA GLY A 537 -21.27 -22.10 -19.95
C GLY A 537 -21.24 -22.75 -18.58
N VAL A 538 -20.12 -23.40 -18.25
CA VAL A 538 -19.84 -23.98 -16.94
C VAL A 538 -18.48 -23.50 -16.47
N SER A 539 -18.37 -23.10 -15.20
CA SER A 539 -17.09 -22.67 -14.65
C SER A 539 -16.20 -23.84 -14.27
N THR A 540 -14.91 -23.74 -14.57
CA THR A 540 -13.89 -24.66 -14.05
C THR A 540 -13.70 -24.55 -12.53
N ALA A 541 -14.06 -23.40 -11.92
CA ALA A 541 -14.00 -23.18 -10.48
C ALA A 541 -14.97 -24.06 -9.70
N SER A 542 -16.06 -24.52 -10.34
CA SER A 542 -17.07 -25.41 -9.73
C SER A 542 -16.50 -26.75 -9.23
N ARG A 543 -15.27 -27.10 -9.65
CA ARG A 543 -14.56 -28.27 -9.12
C ARG A 543 -14.36 -28.27 -7.60
N LEU A 544 -14.45 -27.11 -6.95
CA LEU A 544 -14.33 -26.97 -5.49
C LEU A 544 -15.69 -26.87 -4.78
N SER A 545 -16.81 -26.86 -5.51
CA SER A 545 -18.11 -26.53 -4.93
C SER A 545 -18.53 -27.45 -3.79
N GLU A 546 -18.26 -28.76 -3.88
CA GLU A 546 -18.61 -29.71 -2.81
C GLU A 546 -17.93 -29.35 -1.48
N ASP A 547 -16.63 -29.10 -1.51
CA ASP A 547 -15.83 -28.72 -0.35
C ASP A 547 -16.26 -27.34 0.19
N ILE A 548 -16.54 -26.39 -0.70
CA ILE A 548 -16.99 -25.05 -0.31
C ILE A 548 -18.36 -25.12 0.37
N TYR A 549 -19.32 -25.87 -0.18
CA TYR A 549 -20.61 -26.07 0.48
C TYR A 549 -20.46 -26.77 1.83
N ALA A 550 -19.53 -27.71 1.98
CA ALA A 550 -19.26 -28.35 3.26
C ALA A 550 -18.77 -27.34 4.30
N GLU A 551 -17.91 -26.42 3.90
CA GLU A 551 -17.39 -25.37 4.77
C GLU A 551 -18.43 -24.28 5.09
N VAL A 552 -19.26 -23.88 4.12
CA VAL A 552 -20.43 -23.01 4.37
C VAL A 552 -21.37 -23.65 5.39
N ARG A 553 -21.67 -24.95 5.27
CA ARG A 553 -22.48 -25.68 6.25
C ARG A 553 -21.83 -25.70 7.64
N ARG A 554 -20.50 -25.71 7.73
CA ARG A 554 -19.79 -25.61 9.02
C ARG A 554 -19.98 -24.22 9.64
N LEU A 555 -19.81 -23.15 8.85
CA LEU A 555 -19.99 -21.77 9.30
C LEU A 555 -21.44 -21.51 9.76
N LEU A 556 -22.44 -22.02 9.03
CA LEU A 556 -23.86 -21.87 9.37
C LEU A 556 -24.25 -22.52 10.71
N LYS A 557 -23.47 -23.51 11.19
CA LYS A 557 -23.68 -24.16 12.49
C LYS A 557 -23.22 -23.32 13.68
N ILE A 558 -22.47 -22.25 13.44
CA ILE A 558 -22.06 -21.31 14.49
C ILE A 558 -23.32 -20.56 14.99
N PRO A 559 -23.60 -20.57 16.31
CA PRO A 559 -24.79 -19.90 16.84
C PRO A 559 -24.85 -18.42 16.45
N GLY A 560 -25.98 -17.99 15.89
CA GLY A 560 -26.23 -16.63 15.42
C GLY A 560 -25.86 -16.34 13.96
N VAL A 561 -25.06 -17.18 13.30
CA VAL A 561 -24.69 -16.97 11.89
C VAL A 561 -25.90 -17.11 10.96
N SER A 562 -26.71 -18.15 11.14
CA SER A 562 -27.89 -18.38 10.31
C SER A 562 -28.90 -17.23 10.42
N ASP A 563 -29.15 -16.72 11.62
CA ASP A 563 -30.08 -15.60 11.85
C ASP A 563 -29.57 -14.31 11.22
N ALA A 564 -28.27 -14.00 11.40
CA ALA A 564 -27.64 -12.81 10.82
C ALA A 564 -27.70 -12.83 9.28
N ILE A 565 -27.47 -13.99 8.66
CA ILE A 565 -27.58 -14.14 7.20
C ILE A 565 -29.01 -13.93 6.71
N GLN A 566 -30.02 -14.45 7.41
CA GLN A 566 -31.41 -14.22 7.03
C GLN A 566 -31.80 -12.74 7.11
N GLU A 567 -31.31 -12.02 8.13
CA GLU A 567 -31.52 -10.57 8.22
C GLU A 567 -30.87 -9.83 7.04
N ILE A 568 -29.63 -10.20 6.69
CA ILE A 568 -28.90 -9.63 5.57
C ILE A 568 -29.66 -9.87 4.26
N ILE A 569 -30.08 -11.10 4.00
CA ILE A 569 -30.84 -11.47 2.79
C ILE A 569 -32.15 -10.68 2.71
N SER A 570 -32.87 -10.54 3.83
CA SER A 570 -34.11 -9.76 3.89
C SER A 570 -33.88 -8.29 3.54
N LYS A 571 -32.84 -7.67 4.10
CA LYS A 571 -32.46 -6.27 3.79
C LYS A 571 -32.02 -6.12 2.34
N TYR A 572 -31.20 -7.04 1.85
CA TYR A 572 -30.77 -7.08 0.45
C TYR A 572 -31.98 -7.09 -0.48
N HIS A 573 -32.90 -8.05 -0.32
CA HIS A 573 -34.09 -8.14 -1.17
C HIS A 573 -34.96 -6.88 -1.10
N LYS A 574 -35.14 -6.28 0.08
CA LYS A 574 -35.93 -5.05 0.18
C LYS A 574 -35.29 -3.89 -0.59
N ALA A 575 -33.98 -3.71 -0.45
CA ALA A 575 -33.27 -2.58 -1.04
C ALA A 575 -32.98 -2.78 -2.54
N SER A 576 -32.57 -3.98 -2.95
CA SER A 576 -32.30 -4.31 -4.35
C SER A 576 -33.51 -4.07 -5.25
N ALA A 577 -34.73 -4.33 -4.75
CA ALA A 577 -35.95 -4.08 -5.50
C ALA A 577 -36.12 -2.60 -5.87
N VAL A 578 -35.73 -1.70 -4.98
CA VAL A 578 -35.77 -0.25 -5.22
C VAL A 578 -34.69 0.15 -6.22
N PHE A 579 -33.47 -0.34 -6.00
CA PHE A 579 -32.31 0.04 -6.82
C PHE A 579 -32.43 -0.44 -8.28
N VAL A 580 -33.06 -1.58 -8.53
CA VAL A 580 -33.31 -2.04 -9.91
C VAL A 580 -34.23 -1.07 -10.65
N GLU A 581 -35.28 -0.59 -10.01
CA GLU A 581 -36.18 0.41 -10.60
C GLU A 581 -35.49 1.77 -10.80
N GLU A 582 -34.68 2.20 -9.82
CA GLU A 582 -33.85 3.41 -9.97
C GLU A 582 -32.88 3.30 -11.15
N SER A 583 -32.27 2.12 -11.35
CA SER A 583 -31.33 1.90 -12.44
C SER A 583 -31.97 2.13 -13.80
N LEU A 584 -33.21 1.68 -13.98
CA LEU A 584 -33.96 1.89 -15.22
C LEU A 584 -34.28 3.36 -15.44
N GLN A 585 -34.76 4.04 -14.39
CA GLN A 585 -35.10 5.46 -14.48
C GLN A 585 -33.88 6.32 -14.83
N ILE A 586 -32.76 6.10 -14.15
CA ILE A 586 -31.51 6.84 -14.39
C ILE A 586 -30.98 6.54 -15.80
N MET A 587 -30.96 5.27 -16.19
CA MET A 587 -30.52 4.83 -17.51
C MET A 587 -31.31 5.51 -18.65
N LEU A 588 -32.65 5.51 -18.57
CA LEU A 588 -33.49 6.08 -19.62
C LEU A 588 -33.25 7.59 -19.83
N LEU A 589 -32.92 8.30 -18.76
CA LEU A 589 -32.66 9.75 -18.77
C LEU A 589 -31.24 10.14 -19.23
N ASP A 590 -30.31 9.20 -19.32
CA ASP A 590 -28.93 9.52 -19.72
C ASP A 590 -28.76 9.49 -21.24
N ASP A 591 -28.61 10.65 -21.86
CA ASP A 591 -28.45 10.81 -23.31
C ASP A 591 -27.10 10.28 -23.85
N ARG A 592 -26.16 9.94 -22.96
CA ARG A 592 -24.86 9.34 -23.36
C ARG A 592 -24.99 7.87 -23.76
N ILE A 593 -26.13 7.25 -23.48
CA ILE A 593 -26.37 5.82 -23.67
C ILE A 593 -27.26 5.64 -24.90
N ASP A 594 -26.83 4.78 -25.82
CA ASP A 594 -27.56 4.55 -27.07
C ASP A 594 -28.89 3.80 -26.85
N SER A 595 -29.78 3.94 -27.83
CA SER A 595 -31.13 3.37 -27.77
C SER A 595 -31.16 1.85 -27.69
N HIS A 596 -30.16 1.16 -28.25
CA HIS A 596 -30.11 -0.31 -28.21
C HIS A 596 -29.78 -0.82 -26.81
N THR A 597 -28.80 -0.22 -26.15
CA THR A 597 -28.47 -0.55 -24.75
C THR A 597 -29.62 -0.20 -23.81
N LYS A 598 -30.28 0.96 -24.00
CA LYS A 598 -31.50 1.32 -23.24
C LYS A 598 -32.60 0.26 -23.36
N GLN A 599 -32.92 -0.15 -24.59
CA GLN A 599 -33.96 -1.18 -24.82
C GLN A 599 -33.57 -2.52 -24.19
N THR A 600 -32.29 -2.89 -24.25
CA THR A 600 -31.79 -4.12 -23.63
C THR A 600 -31.93 -4.06 -22.11
N TRP A 601 -31.58 -2.94 -21.48
CA TRP A 601 -31.71 -2.75 -20.04
C TRP A 601 -33.17 -2.78 -19.56
N GLU A 602 -34.07 -2.15 -20.32
CA GLU A 602 -35.52 -2.18 -20.05
C GLU A 602 -36.08 -3.61 -20.11
N ASN A 603 -35.63 -4.39 -21.09
CA ASN A 603 -35.98 -5.80 -21.21
C ASN A 603 -35.46 -6.62 -20.02
N LEU A 604 -34.21 -6.39 -19.58
CA LEU A 604 -33.65 -7.05 -18.39
C LEU A 604 -34.44 -6.73 -17.12
N CYS A 605 -34.83 -5.47 -16.92
CA CYS A 605 -35.69 -5.07 -15.80
C CYS A 605 -37.05 -5.79 -15.84
N SER A 606 -37.65 -5.88 -17.03
CA SER A 606 -38.94 -6.55 -17.22
C SER A 606 -38.87 -8.04 -16.93
N LEU A 607 -37.83 -8.72 -17.41
CA LEU A 607 -37.59 -10.14 -17.12
C LEU A 607 -37.28 -10.37 -15.63
N TRP A 608 -36.48 -9.51 -15.02
CA TRP A 608 -36.17 -9.57 -13.59
C TRP A 608 -37.44 -9.44 -12.75
N ARG A 609 -38.38 -8.53 -13.09
CA ARG A 609 -39.67 -8.40 -12.39
C ARG A 609 -40.46 -9.71 -12.46
N GLN A 610 -40.51 -10.33 -13.64
CA GLN A 610 -41.22 -11.60 -13.83
C GLN A 610 -40.60 -12.74 -13.00
N GLU A 611 -39.27 -12.87 -13.00
CA GLU A 611 -38.56 -13.88 -12.22
C GLU A 611 -38.71 -13.65 -10.71
N ARG A 612 -38.63 -12.39 -10.27
CA ARG A 612 -38.76 -12.04 -8.86
C ARG A 612 -40.17 -12.30 -8.31
N LEU A 613 -41.22 -12.14 -9.10
CA LEU A 613 -42.59 -12.46 -8.70
C LEU A 613 -42.85 -13.96 -8.52
N GLN A 614 -41.99 -14.81 -9.10
CA GLN A 614 -42.09 -16.26 -8.99
C GLN A 614 -41.36 -16.84 -7.77
N LYS A 615 -40.52 -16.03 -7.11
CA LYS A 615 -39.75 -16.38 -5.91
C LYS A 615 -40.39 -15.74 -4.67
#